data_AF-A0A0F7ZWK8-F1
#
_entry.id   AF-A0A0F7ZWK8-F1
#
_cell.length_a   1.000
_cell.length_b   1.000
_cell.length_c   1.000
_cell.angle_alpha   90.00
_cell.angle_beta   90.00
_cell.angle_gamma   90.00
#
_symmetry.space_group_name_H-M   'P 1'
#
loop_
_entity.id
_entity.type
_entity.pdbx_description
1 polymer ?
#
loop_
_entity_poly.entity_id
_entity_poly.type
_entity_poly.pdbx_seq_one_letter_code
_entity_poly.pdbx_strand_id
1 'polypeptide(L)'
;MEQLNTTLISDEATIHIFGLRENVTTHQKWLKAATVFTQIRSQVEEDEKKIERYTVSTLSRSTKPKTFRNSVKEAVSGKETGRILMPFISDRHGDASLANSKIEPLDMFIFACFTLTSKNYTAIRENGLVDAFPRLFRYIIPIYKMNPRIKEKLIDIIREECNGNAESESILACLDAVQPTTESADIRNKSASGNEIH
;
A
#
# COMPACT_ATOMS: atom_id res chain seq x y z
N MET A 1 -33.05 -22.75 -16.98
CA MET A 1 -33.38 -21.31 -16.90
C MET A 1 -32.45 -20.70 -15.86
N GLU A 2 -31.40 -20.02 -16.30
CA GLU A 2 -30.55 -19.23 -15.41
C GLU A 2 -31.39 -18.11 -14.79
N GLN A 3 -31.44 -18.07 -13.45
CA GLN A 3 -31.98 -16.92 -12.76
C GLN A 3 -31.01 -15.75 -12.97
N LEU A 4 -31.42 -14.80 -13.81
CA LEU A 4 -30.83 -13.47 -13.86
C LEU A 4 -31.02 -12.83 -12.48
N ASN A 5 -30.02 -12.97 -11.62
CA ASN A 5 -29.86 -12.15 -10.42
C ASN A 5 -29.70 -10.69 -10.87
N THR A 6 -30.84 -10.02 -11.03
CA THR A 6 -30.87 -8.61 -11.37
C THR A 6 -30.69 -7.87 -10.06
N THR A 7 -29.45 -7.54 -9.73
CA THR A 7 -29.15 -6.71 -8.56
C THR A 7 -29.75 -5.32 -8.80
N LEU A 8 -30.88 -5.03 -8.18
CA LEU A 8 -31.52 -3.72 -8.24
C LEU A 8 -30.58 -2.70 -7.56
N ILE A 9 -30.26 -1.62 -8.27
CA ILE A 9 -29.52 -0.48 -7.72
C ILE A 9 -30.49 0.28 -6.81
N SER A 10 -30.08 0.59 -5.57
CA SER A 10 -30.95 1.34 -4.64
C SER A 10 -31.23 2.75 -5.16
N ASP A 11 -32.35 3.35 -4.75
CA ASP A 11 -32.70 4.73 -5.11
C ASP A 11 -31.63 5.73 -4.65
N GLU A 12 -31.04 5.50 -3.48
CA GLU A 12 -29.93 6.31 -2.96
C GLU A 12 -28.69 6.22 -3.86
N ALA A 13 -28.29 5.00 -4.24
CA ALA A 13 -27.18 4.81 -5.16
C ALA A 13 -27.49 5.44 -6.52
N THR A 14 -28.74 5.35 -7.00
CA THR A 14 -29.20 5.98 -8.24
C THR A 14 -29.04 7.50 -8.17
N ILE A 15 -29.47 8.14 -7.08
CA ILE A 15 -29.33 9.58 -6.91
C ILE A 15 -27.86 10.02 -6.99
N HIS A 16 -26.94 9.28 -6.35
CA HIS A 16 -25.52 9.59 -6.36
C HIS A 16 -24.83 9.27 -7.69
N ILE A 17 -25.09 8.11 -8.29
CA ILE A 17 -24.47 7.65 -9.54
C ILE A 17 -24.87 8.55 -10.71
N PHE A 18 -26.10 9.06 -10.73
CA PHE A 18 -26.60 9.92 -11.80
C PHE A 18 -26.59 11.42 -11.44
N GLY A 19 -26.07 11.78 -10.25
CA GLY A 19 -25.90 13.17 -9.85
C GLY A 19 -27.21 13.96 -9.78
N LEU A 20 -28.34 13.31 -9.48
CA LEU A 20 -29.69 13.90 -9.58
C LEU A 20 -29.93 15.07 -8.61
N ARG A 21 -29.03 15.27 -7.64
CA ARG A 21 -29.05 16.37 -6.64
C ARG A 21 -27.82 17.26 -6.70
N GLU A 22 -26.99 17.09 -7.72
CA GLU A 22 -25.69 17.75 -7.82
C GLU A 22 -25.63 18.63 -9.05
N ASN A 23 -24.78 19.65 -9.00
CA ASN A 23 -24.48 20.43 -10.19
C ASN A 23 -23.78 19.54 -11.23
N VAL A 24 -24.21 19.65 -12.50
CA VAL A 24 -23.68 18.83 -13.62
C VAL A 24 -22.15 18.88 -13.71
N THR A 25 -21.53 20.06 -13.55
CA THR A 25 -20.07 20.21 -13.60
C THR A 25 -19.38 19.49 -12.43
N THR A 26 -19.96 19.57 -11.24
CA THR A 26 -19.46 18.84 -10.06
C THR A 26 -19.58 17.32 -10.28
N HIS A 27 -20.73 16.85 -10.74
CA HIS A 27 -20.95 15.44 -11.02
C HIS A 27 -20.02 14.90 -12.12
N GLN A 28 -19.78 15.67 -13.19
CA GLN A 28 -18.81 15.32 -14.23
C GLN A 28 -17.38 15.18 -13.69
N LYS A 29 -16.96 16.04 -12.75
CA LYS A 29 -15.66 15.91 -12.08
C LYS A 29 -15.58 14.60 -11.28
N TRP A 30 -16.63 14.25 -10.56
CA TRP A 30 -16.69 12.99 -9.82
C TRP A 30 -16.65 11.77 -10.74
N LEU A 31 -17.41 11.78 -11.84
CA LEU A 31 -17.36 10.71 -12.84
C LEU A 31 -15.97 10.56 -13.45
N LYS A 32 -15.29 11.67 -13.74
CA LYS A 32 -13.91 11.65 -14.25
C LYS A 32 -12.95 11.04 -13.21
N ALA A 33 -13.04 11.47 -11.96
CA ALA A 33 -12.22 10.94 -10.88
C ALA A 33 -12.49 9.43 -10.65
N ALA A 34 -13.76 9.02 -10.64
CA ALA A 34 -14.16 7.62 -10.55
C ALA A 34 -13.60 6.79 -11.72
N THR A 35 -13.70 7.31 -12.95
CA THR A 35 -13.14 6.66 -14.14
C THR A 35 -11.63 6.46 -14.02
N VAL A 36 -10.90 7.49 -13.57
CA VAL A 36 -9.45 7.41 -13.34
C VAL A 36 -9.12 6.37 -12.28
N PHE A 37 -9.86 6.35 -11.17
CA PHE A 37 -9.67 5.34 -10.13
C PHE A 37 -9.93 3.93 -10.67
N THR A 38 -10.99 3.72 -11.45
CA THR A 38 -11.30 2.43 -12.08
C THR A 38 -10.18 1.96 -13.01
N GLN A 39 -9.58 2.85 -13.80
CA GLN A 39 -8.44 2.51 -14.65
C GLN A 39 -7.21 2.09 -13.83
N ILE A 40 -6.90 2.83 -12.75
CA ILE A 40 -5.81 2.47 -11.85
C ILE A 40 -6.10 1.12 -11.19
N ARG A 41 -7.33 0.90 -10.73
CA ARG A 41 -7.77 -0.38 -10.14
C ARG A 41 -7.55 -1.55 -11.09
N SER A 42 -7.99 -1.46 -12.34
CA SER A 42 -7.78 -2.52 -13.33
C SER A 42 -6.29 -2.82 -13.53
N GLN A 43 -5.43 -1.79 -13.57
CA GLN A 43 -3.98 -2.00 -13.65
C GLN A 43 -3.41 -2.69 -12.42
N VAL A 44 -3.92 -2.35 -11.23
CA VAL A 44 -3.50 -2.93 -9.95
C VAL A 44 -3.88 -4.41 -9.87
N GLU A 45 -5.09 -4.78 -10.30
CA GLU A 45 -5.55 -6.17 -10.39
C GLU A 45 -4.73 -6.99 -11.39
N GLU A 46 -4.23 -6.38 -12.48
CA GLU A 46 -3.29 -7.02 -13.38
C GLU A 46 -1.90 -7.21 -12.75
N ASP A 47 -1.38 -6.17 -12.09
CA ASP A 47 -0.05 -6.21 -11.49
C ASP A 47 0.01 -7.14 -10.27
N GLU A 48 -1.10 -7.31 -9.56
CA GLU A 48 -1.28 -8.38 -8.57
C GLU A 48 -1.00 -9.75 -9.19
N LYS A 49 -1.72 -10.12 -10.25
CA LYS A 49 -1.53 -11.43 -10.92
C LYS A 49 -0.10 -11.63 -11.42
N LYS A 50 0.59 -10.52 -11.75
CA LYS A 50 2.01 -10.56 -12.12
C LYS A 50 2.87 -10.81 -10.89
N ILE A 51 2.66 -10.10 -9.78
CA ILE A 51 3.49 -10.18 -8.57
C ILE A 51 3.51 -11.57 -7.96
N GLU A 52 2.39 -12.29 -8.02
CA GLU A 52 2.30 -13.69 -7.58
C GLU A 52 3.22 -14.62 -8.38
N ARG A 53 3.50 -14.27 -9.64
CA ARG A 53 4.35 -15.06 -10.56
C ARG A 53 5.79 -14.57 -10.60
N TYR A 54 6.11 -13.44 -9.95
CA TYR A 54 7.46 -12.91 -9.95
C TYR A 54 8.40 -13.82 -9.18
N THR A 55 9.50 -14.18 -9.84
CA THR A 55 10.65 -14.79 -9.17
C THR A 55 11.71 -13.74 -8.89
N VAL A 56 12.65 -14.06 -8.00
CA VAL A 56 13.77 -13.16 -7.68
C VAL A 56 14.60 -12.83 -8.92
N SER A 57 14.79 -13.80 -9.83
CA SER A 57 15.53 -13.60 -11.07
C SER A 57 14.77 -12.68 -12.03
N THR A 58 13.46 -12.88 -12.19
CA THR A 58 12.60 -12.01 -13.01
C THR A 58 12.57 -10.59 -12.48
N LEU A 59 12.46 -10.41 -11.16
CA LEU A 59 12.48 -9.09 -10.53
C LEU A 59 13.79 -8.36 -10.83
N SER A 60 14.92 -9.03 -10.61
CA SER A 60 16.25 -8.43 -10.74
C SER A 60 16.58 -8.02 -12.18
N ARG A 61 16.00 -8.67 -13.19
CA ARG A 61 16.18 -8.35 -14.62
C ARG A 61 15.18 -7.31 -15.15
N SER A 62 14.15 -6.97 -14.37
CA SER A 62 13.10 -6.02 -14.77
C SER A 62 13.43 -4.58 -14.38
N THR A 63 12.63 -3.63 -14.86
CA THR A 63 12.72 -2.23 -14.43
C THR A 63 12.03 -1.97 -13.08
N LYS A 64 11.28 -2.93 -12.54
CA LYS A 64 10.48 -2.76 -11.32
C LYS A 64 11.32 -2.36 -10.09
N PRO A 65 12.51 -2.93 -9.81
CA PRO A 65 13.34 -2.47 -8.68
C PRO A 65 13.70 -0.98 -8.77
N LYS A 66 14.00 -0.49 -9.97
CA LYS A 66 14.32 0.93 -10.20
C LYS A 66 13.08 1.81 -9.99
N THR A 67 11.95 1.42 -10.56
CA THR A 67 10.69 2.15 -10.39
C THR A 67 10.25 2.18 -8.93
N PHE A 68 10.35 1.04 -8.24
CA PHE A 68 10.05 0.90 -6.82
C PHE A 68 10.95 1.81 -5.99
N ARG A 69 12.28 1.75 -6.20
CA ARG A 69 13.25 2.62 -5.54
C ARG A 69 12.92 4.10 -5.73
N ASN A 70 12.57 4.51 -6.94
CA ASN A 70 12.14 5.88 -7.21
C ASN A 70 10.87 6.26 -6.43
N SER A 71 9.85 5.38 -6.39
CA SER A 71 8.65 5.60 -5.59
C SER A 71 8.96 5.78 -4.10
N VAL A 72 9.83 4.94 -3.54
CA VAL A 72 10.28 5.06 -2.14
C VAL A 72 11.01 6.39 -1.93
N LYS A 73 11.94 6.73 -2.80
CA LYS A 73 12.69 7.99 -2.73
C LYS A 73 11.79 9.22 -2.81
N GLU A 74 10.75 9.17 -3.64
CA GLU A 74 9.76 10.24 -3.72
C GLU A 74 8.84 10.28 -2.50
N ALA A 75 8.57 9.13 -1.87
CA ALA A 75 7.81 9.08 -0.62
C ALA A 75 8.55 9.77 0.53
N VAL A 76 9.84 9.45 0.69
CA VAL A 76 10.68 9.95 1.78
C VAL A 76 11.16 11.39 1.60
N SER A 77 11.06 11.95 0.40
CA SER A 77 11.50 13.34 0.12
C SER A 77 10.39 14.37 0.29
N GLY A 78 9.24 13.97 0.85
CA GLY A 78 8.10 14.86 1.06
C GLY A 78 7.46 15.41 -0.22
N LYS A 79 7.82 14.87 -1.39
CA LYS A 79 7.25 15.27 -2.69
C LYS A 79 5.78 14.87 -2.79
N GLU A 80 5.08 15.36 -3.80
CA GLU A 80 3.64 15.08 -4.00
C GLU A 80 3.31 13.57 -3.99
N THR A 81 4.18 12.73 -4.53
CA THR A 81 4.06 11.26 -4.45
C THR A 81 4.03 10.76 -3.00
N GLY A 82 4.82 11.35 -2.11
CA GLY A 82 4.79 11.08 -0.68
C GLY A 82 3.46 11.42 -0.02
N ARG A 83 2.73 12.45 -0.49
CA ARG A 83 1.36 12.72 0.01
C ARG A 83 0.37 11.60 -0.31
N ILE A 84 0.62 10.85 -1.38
CA ILE A 84 -0.20 9.68 -1.75
C ILE A 84 0.28 8.43 -1.00
N LEU A 85 1.60 8.24 -0.86
CA LEU A 85 2.17 7.00 -0.32
C LEU A 85 2.25 6.96 1.22
N MET A 86 2.59 8.07 1.87
CA MET A 86 2.77 8.11 3.33
C MET A 86 1.50 7.82 4.15
N PRO A 87 0.28 8.16 3.68
CA PRO A 87 -0.94 7.74 4.37
C PRO A 87 -1.14 6.21 4.47
N PHE A 88 -0.48 5.40 3.63
CA PHE A 88 -0.53 3.94 3.78
C PHE A 88 0.14 3.46 5.07
N ILE A 89 1.13 4.20 5.56
CA ILE A 89 1.96 3.85 6.74
C ILE A 89 1.48 4.59 7.98
N SER A 90 1.17 5.88 7.83
CA SER A 90 0.92 6.79 8.95
C SER A 90 -0.50 6.66 9.51
N ASP A 91 -1.45 6.31 8.65
CA ASP A 91 -2.88 6.30 9.01
C ASP A 91 -3.31 4.91 9.50
N ARG A 92 -2.64 4.43 10.56
CA ARG A 92 -2.96 3.17 11.26
C ARG A 92 -4.32 3.21 11.98
N HIS A 93 -4.94 4.38 12.12
CA HIS A 93 -6.02 4.60 13.10
C HIS A 93 -7.22 5.45 12.63
N GLY A 94 -7.26 5.95 11.39
CA GLY A 94 -8.28 6.92 11.00
C GLY A 94 -9.71 6.40 10.79
N ASP A 95 -9.91 5.09 10.63
CA ASP A 95 -11.25 4.57 10.35
C ASP A 95 -11.52 3.23 11.05
N ALA A 96 -12.27 3.31 12.16
CA ALA A 96 -12.72 2.15 12.92
C ALA A 96 -13.58 1.18 12.09
N SER A 97 -14.17 1.64 10.97
CA SER A 97 -14.89 0.80 10.01
C SER A 97 -13.98 -0.20 9.28
N LEU A 98 -12.65 0.01 9.31
CA LEU A 98 -11.66 -0.76 8.58
C LEU A 98 -10.77 -1.63 9.48
N ALA A 99 -11.10 -1.76 10.77
CA ALA A 99 -10.42 -2.65 11.73
C ALA A 99 -10.38 -4.15 11.30
N ASN A 100 -11.13 -4.51 10.25
CA ASN A 100 -11.17 -5.85 9.67
C ASN A 100 -10.23 -6.04 8.45
N SER A 101 -9.50 -5.00 8.01
CA SER A 101 -8.49 -5.17 6.96
C SER A 101 -7.28 -5.91 7.53
N LYS A 102 -7.09 -7.16 7.10
CA LYS A 102 -5.96 -8.02 7.52
C LYS A 102 -4.62 -7.66 6.86
N ILE A 103 -4.55 -6.56 6.12
CA ILE A 103 -3.37 -6.19 5.35
C ILE A 103 -2.52 -5.23 6.17
N GLU A 104 -1.27 -5.60 6.40
CA GLU A 104 -0.32 -4.77 7.14
C GLU A 104 -0.05 -3.45 6.40
N PRO A 105 0.04 -2.30 7.10
CA PRO A 105 0.35 -0.99 6.50
C PRO A 105 1.59 -0.99 5.60
N LEU A 106 2.64 -1.70 6.02
CA LEU A 106 3.87 -1.85 5.25
C LEU A 106 3.64 -2.59 3.92
N ASP A 107 2.80 -3.62 3.92
CA ASP A 107 2.48 -4.36 2.70
C ASP A 107 1.72 -3.48 1.71
N MET A 108 0.76 -2.68 2.18
CA MET A 108 0.07 -1.72 1.32
C MET A 108 1.04 -0.72 0.68
N PHE A 109 1.98 -0.20 1.47
CA PHE A 109 3.00 0.73 0.98
C PHE A 109 3.91 0.07 -0.07
N ILE A 110 4.40 -1.14 0.20
CA ILE A 110 5.23 -1.90 -0.75
C ILE A 110 4.45 -2.12 -2.05
N PHE A 111 3.18 -2.53 -1.96
CA PHE A 111 2.36 -2.77 -3.14
C PHE A 111 2.11 -1.50 -3.95
N ALA A 112 1.78 -0.39 -3.29
CA ALA A 112 1.60 0.90 -3.95
C ALA A 112 2.88 1.33 -4.67
N CYS A 113 4.05 1.22 -4.01
CA CYS A 113 5.34 1.54 -4.63
C CYS A 113 5.68 0.63 -5.83
N PHE A 114 5.21 -0.63 -5.81
CA PHE A 114 5.47 -1.61 -6.87
C PHE A 114 4.54 -1.44 -8.09
N THR A 115 3.28 -1.07 -7.86
CA THR A 115 2.22 -1.03 -8.87
C THR A 115 2.07 0.36 -9.48
N LEU A 116 2.16 1.41 -8.68
CA LEU A 116 1.91 2.77 -9.15
C LEU A 116 3.09 3.31 -9.95
N THR A 117 2.75 4.01 -11.02
CA THR A 117 3.69 4.66 -11.94
C THR A 117 3.56 6.17 -11.84
N SER A 118 4.53 6.91 -12.38
CA SER A 118 4.45 8.38 -12.50
C SER A 118 3.17 8.87 -13.18
N LYS A 119 2.68 8.12 -14.18
CA LYS A 119 1.39 8.39 -14.84
C LYS A 119 0.22 8.28 -13.86
N ASN A 120 0.24 7.28 -12.98
CA ASN A 120 -0.82 7.09 -11.98
C ASN A 120 -0.81 8.23 -10.96
N TYR A 121 0.37 8.61 -10.44
CA TYR A 121 0.48 9.74 -9.50
C TYR A 121 -0.02 11.05 -10.12
N THR A 122 0.33 11.30 -11.39
CA THR A 122 -0.15 12.46 -12.14
C THR A 122 -1.68 12.44 -12.29
N ALA A 123 -2.26 11.31 -12.67
CA ALA A 123 -3.70 11.16 -12.84
C ALA A 123 -4.46 11.32 -11.51
N ILE A 124 -3.93 10.78 -10.41
CA ILE A 124 -4.50 10.95 -9.06
C ILE A 124 -4.55 12.44 -8.71
N ARG A 125 -3.45 13.16 -8.92
CA ARG A 125 -3.36 14.59 -8.63
C ARG A 125 -4.32 15.42 -9.47
N GLU A 126 -4.28 15.26 -10.79
CA GLU A 126 -5.07 16.07 -11.73
C GLU A 126 -6.59 15.88 -11.58
N ASN A 127 -7.01 14.82 -10.89
CA ASN A 127 -8.42 14.51 -10.66
C ASN A 127 -8.81 14.63 -9.18
N GLY A 128 -7.99 15.30 -8.35
CA GLY A 128 -8.31 15.61 -6.96
C GLY A 128 -8.44 14.39 -6.04
N LEU A 129 -7.75 13.29 -6.38
CA LEU A 129 -7.84 12.03 -5.65
C LEU A 129 -6.78 11.88 -4.56
N VAL A 130 -5.85 12.82 -4.39
CA VAL A 130 -4.68 12.68 -3.49
C VAL A 130 -5.09 12.21 -2.08
N ASP A 131 -6.11 12.83 -1.48
CA ASP A 131 -6.54 12.51 -0.12
C ASP A 131 -7.46 11.30 -0.03
N ALA A 132 -8.21 11.00 -1.09
CA ALA A 132 -9.16 9.89 -1.12
C ALA A 132 -8.52 8.58 -1.55
N PHE A 133 -7.48 8.66 -2.39
CA PHE A 133 -6.85 7.51 -3.02
C PHE A 133 -6.34 6.49 -2.02
N PRO A 134 -5.61 6.85 -0.94
CA PRO A 134 -5.15 5.85 0.02
C PRO A 134 -6.30 5.05 0.65
N ARG A 135 -7.42 5.72 0.95
CA ARG A 135 -8.63 5.06 1.47
C ARG A 135 -9.26 4.14 0.43
N LEU A 136 -9.44 4.62 -0.80
CA LEU A 136 -10.04 3.82 -1.88
C LEU A 136 -9.16 2.61 -2.25
N PHE A 137 -7.85 2.81 -2.27
CA PHE A 137 -6.87 1.79 -2.60
C PHE A 137 -6.95 0.63 -1.60
N ARG A 138 -7.13 0.90 -0.29
CA ARG A 138 -7.31 -0.14 0.75
C ARG A 138 -8.44 -1.13 0.45
N TYR A 139 -9.52 -0.71 -0.21
CA TYR A 139 -10.65 -1.59 -0.55
C TYR A 139 -10.39 -2.49 -1.76
N ILE A 140 -9.39 -2.17 -2.55
CA ILE A 140 -9.07 -2.90 -3.78
C ILE A 140 -7.74 -3.65 -3.69
N ILE A 141 -6.94 -3.44 -2.65
CA ILE A 141 -5.78 -4.30 -2.38
C ILE A 141 -6.35 -5.68 -2.00
N PRO A 142 -6.17 -6.69 -2.84
CA PRO A 142 -6.52 -8.05 -2.49
C PRO A 142 -5.55 -8.56 -1.42
N ILE A 143 -5.91 -9.60 -0.69
CA ILE A 143 -4.96 -10.30 0.19
C ILE A 143 -3.94 -11.02 -0.71
N TYR A 144 -3.05 -10.28 -1.36
CA TYR A 144 -2.10 -10.83 -2.31
C TYR A 144 -0.97 -11.51 -1.52
N LYS A 145 -0.62 -12.74 -1.92
CA LYS A 145 0.50 -13.47 -1.32
C LYS A 145 1.77 -13.17 -2.10
N MET A 146 2.41 -12.05 -1.77
CA MET A 146 3.75 -11.78 -2.30
C MET A 146 4.73 -12.83 -1.78
N ASN A 147 5.57 -13.34 -2.69
CA ASN A 147 6.64 -14.26 -2.34
C ASN A 147 7.53 -13.62 -1.24
N PRO A 148 7.76 -14.28 -0.09
CA PRO A 148 8.53 -13.71 1.01
C PRO A 148 9.92 -13.20 0.60
N ARG A 149 10.60 -13.90 -0.32
CA ARG A 149 11.92 -13.48 -0.83
C ARG A 149 11.88 -12.21 -1.67
N ILE A 150 10.75 -11.96 -2.35
CA ILE A 150 10.53 -10.71 -3.08
C ILE A 150 10.26 -9.59 -2.07
N LYS A 151 9.42 -9.86 -1.07
CA LYS A 151 9.12 -8.90 0.00
C LYS A 151 10.40 -8.47 0.73
N GLU A 152 11.27 -9.41 1.09
CA GLU A 152 12.58 -9.14 1.70
C GLU A 152 13.43 -8.20 0.84
N LYS A 153 13.57 -8.49 -0.46
CA LYS A 153 14.32 -7.61 -1.38
C LYS A 153 13.74 -6.20 -1.48
N LEU A 154 12.42 -6.07 -1.47
CA LEU A 154 11.76 -4.76 -1.51
C LEU A 154 11.96 -4.01 -0.19
N ILE A 155 11.91 -4.73 0.95
CA ILE A 155 12.25 -4.19 2.27
C ILE A 155 13.71 -3.70 2.31
N ASP A 156 14.65 -4.45 1.74
CA ASP A 156 16.05 -4.03 1.68
C ASP A 156 16.21 -2.73 0.89
N ILE A 157 15.50 -2.59 -0.24
CA ILE A 157 15.47 -1.32 -1.00
C ILE A 157 14.88 -0.18 -0.15
N ILE A 158 13.81 -0.44 0.62
CA ILE A 158 13.24 0.58 1.52
C ILE A 158 14.28 1.01 2.55
N ARG A 159 14.96 0.07 3.20
CA ARG A 159 16.00 0.36 4.18
C ARG A 159 17.13 1.18 3.58
N GLU A 160 17.63 0.79 2.40
CA GLU A 160 18.67 1.53 1.69
C GLU A 160 18.29 2.99 1.42
N GLU A 161 17.05 3.24 0.96
CA GLU A 161 16.59 4.60 0.65
C GLU A 161 16.19 5.41 1.88
N CYS A 162 15.81 4.74 2.98
CA CYS A 162 15.38 5.39 4.22
C CYS A 162 16.54 5.67 5.18
N ASN A 163 17.67 4.95 5.06
CA ASN A 163 18.78 5.07 5.97
C ASN A 163 19.38 6.48 5.94
N GLY A 164 19.52 7.11 7.12
CA GLY A 164 20.07 8.45 7.26
C GLY A 164 19.12 9.59 6.87
N ASN A 165 17.82 9.33 6.65
CA ASN A 165 16.82 10.37 6.41
C ASN A 165 15.81 10.43 7.58
N ALA A 166 15.79 11.57 8.29
CA ALA A 166 14.87 11.82 9.41
C ALA A 166 13.39 11.79 8.99
N GLU A 167 13.08 12.16 7.74
CA GLU A 167 11.71 12.13 7.20
C GLU A 167 11.19 10.69 6.97
N SER A 168 12.07 9.69 7.06
CA SER A 168 11.76 8.28 6.86
C SER A 168 11.42 7.52 8.15
N GLU A 169 11.45 8.17 9.32
CA GLU A 169 11.26 7.53 10.63
C GLU A 169 9.98 6.71 10.71
N SER A 170 8.87 7.19 10.15
CA SER A 170 7.59 6.44 10.17
C SER A 170 7.63 5.17 9.32
N ILE A 171 8.37 5.17 8.20
CA ILE A 171 8.57 3.98 7.36
C ILE A 171 9.44 2.97 8.10
N LEU A 172 10.55 3.43 8.69
CA LEU A 172 11.46 2.58 9.46
C LEU A 172 10.78 1.96 10.67
N ALA A 173 9.99 2.72 11.43
CA ALA A 173 9.21 2.20 12.56
C ALA A 173 8.22 1.10 12.13
N CYS A 174 7.62 1.21 10.94
CA CYS A 174 6.77 0.14 10.41
C CYS A 174 7.56 -1.08 9.96
N LEU A 175 8.80 -0.93 9.50
CA LEU A 175 9.68 -2.06 9.19
C LEU A 175 10.10 -2.83 10.45
N ASP A 176 10.45 -2.12 11.51
CA ASP A 176 10.91 -2.72 12.77
C ASP A 176 9.77 -3.48 13.47
N ALA A 177 8.54 -2.98 13.41
CA ALA A 177 7.37 -3.65 13.96
C ALA A 177 7.01 -4.99 13.28
N VAL A 178 7.51 -5.23 12.06
CA VAL A 178 7.24 -6.44 11.27
C VAL A 178 8.32 -7.51 11.47
N GLN A 179 9.47 -7.17 12.03
CA GLN A 179 10.46 -8.18 12.42
C GLN A 179 10.03 -8.84 13.73
N PRO A 180 9.99 -10.18 13.82
CA PRO A 180 9.96 -10.82 15.13
C PRO A 180 11.26 -10.42 15.82
N THR A 181 11.14 -9.80 16.99
CA THR A 181 12.27 -9.48 17.87
C THR A 181 13.09 -10.74 18.13
N THR A 182 14.14 -10.99 17.36
CA THR A 182 15.12 -12.07 17.58
C THR A 182 16.14 -11.72 18.66
N GLU A 183 15.83 -10.77 19.54
CA GLU A 183 16.67 -10.42 20.70
C GLU A 183 15.82 -10.39 21.97
N SER A 184 15.49 -11.57 22.51
CA SER A 184 15.08 -11.73 23.92
C SER A 184 15.24 -13.18 24.44
N ALA A 185 16.06 -14.02 23.81
CA ALA A 185 16.18 -15.42 24.21
C ALA A 185 17.59 -15.89 24.63
N ASP A 186 18.61 -15.04 24.66
CA ASP A 186 19.99 -15.53 24.89
C ASP A 186 20.85 -14.75 25.92
N ILE A 187 20.23 -14.06 26.88
CA ILE A 187 20.93 -13.54 28.06
C ILE A 187 20.15 -13.89 29.32
N ARG A 188 19.99 -15.18 29.61
CA ARG A 188 19.67 -15.70 30.95
C ARG A 188 19.99 -17.19 31.04
N ASN A 189 21.24 -17.56 30.76
CA ASN A 189 21.80 -18.86 31.18
C ASN A 189 23.34 -18.88 31.08
N LYS A 190 24.01 -17.86 31.62
CA LYS A 190 25.45 -17.92 31.96
C LYS A 190 25.74 -17.10 33.21
N SER A 191 25.17 -17.51 34.33
CA SER A 191 25.59 -17.07 35.67
C SER A 191 25.04 -18.00 36.76
N ALA A 192 25.24 -19.31 36.56
CA ALA A 192 25.06 -20.31 37.61
C ALA A 192 26.09 -21.44 37.46
N SER A 193 27.37 -21.09 37.47
CA SER A 193 28.42 -22.03 37.90
C SER A 193 29.55 -21.24 38.55
N GLY A 194 29.64 -21.32 39.87
CA GLY A 194 30.76 -20.75 40.62
C GLY A 194 30.29 -20.14 41.94
N ASN A 195 30.72 -20.77 43.04
CA ASN A 195 30.58 -20.41 44.45
C ASN A 195 29.23 -20.80 45.08
N GLU A 196 29.15 -21.57 46.17
CA GLU A 196 30.13 -21.85 47.22
C GLU A 196 29.61 -22.97 48.17
N ILE A 197 30.57 -23.75 48.72
CA ILE A 197 30.63 -24.33 50.09
C ILE A 197 29.73 -25.55 50.43
N HIS A 198 30.35 -26.74 50.49
CA HIS A 198 30.84 -27.29 51.76
C HIS A 198 31.95 -28.33 51.56
#